data_AF-A0A2A9VTQ1-F1
#
_entry.id   AF-A0A2A9VTQ1-F1
#
_cell.length_a   1.000
_cell.length_b   1.000
_cell.length_c   1.000
_cell.angle_alpha   90.00
_cell.angle_beta   90.00
_cell.angle_gamma   90.00
#
_symmetry.space_group_name_H-M   'P 1'
#
loop_
_entity.id
_entity.type
_entity.pdbx_description
1 polymer ?
#
loop_
_entity_poly.entity_id
_entity_poly.type
_entity_poly.pdbx_seq_one_letter_code
_entity_poly.pdbx_strand_id
1 'polypeptide(L)'
;MRIEIKKEDIIQHGIEIFRSIGAHHVCNVCINSGNSCCFSCQHLQDGVGCQKRNTACTAWLCGIQGFLLDQIGLLDEWNRFWIEIPGKMFRRDITPDNVRITSFIDMKNLNSRAGELLAERLESYVQQGGDIGKLECHLSKTYSKY
;
A
#
# COMPACT_ATOMS: atom_id res chain seq x y z
N MET A 1 22.72 9.78 10.77
CA MET A 1 23.51 9.40 9.58
C MET A 1 22.52 9.14 8.46
N ARG A 2 22.72 9.67 7.25
CA ARG A 2 21.86 9.35 6.10
C ARG A 2 22.60 8.36 5.20
N ILE A 3 21.87 7.38 4.69
CA ILE A 3 22.37 6.37 3.76
C ILE A 3 21.85 6.66 2.36
N GLU A 4 22.71 6.53 1.35
CA GLU A 4 22.32 6.66 -0.04
C GLU A 4 21.92 5.29 -0.58
N ILE A 5 20.77 5.24 -1.26
CA ILE A 5 20.17 3.98 -1.69
C ILE A 5 19.45 4.16 -3.02
N LYS A 6 19.37 3.07 -3.80
CA LYS A 6 18.66 3.07 -5.08
C LYS A 6 17.15 3.15 -4.85
N LYS A 7 16.48 3.85 -5.76
CA LYS A 7 15.02 3.93 -5.81
C LYS A 7 14.35 2.55 -5.86
N GLU A 8 14.94 1.62 -6.61
CA GLU A 8 14.44 0.26 -6.76
C GLU A 8 14.44 -0.50 -5.43
N ASP A 9 15.47 -0.31 -4.60
CA ASP A 9 15.57 -0.94 -3.28
C ASP A 9 14.51 -0.37 -2.31
N ILE A 10 14.20 0.93 -2.41
CA ILE A 10 13.12 1.57 -1.64
C ILE A 10 11.75 1.01 -2.04
N ILE A 11 11.49 0.87 -3.34
CA ILE A 11 10.25 0.29 -3.85
C ILE A 11 10.12 -1.16 -3.37
N GLN A 12 11.20 -1.94 -3.49
CA GLN A 12 11.24 -3.33 -3.09
C GLN A 12 10.98 -3.49 -1.58
N HIS A 13 11.60 -2.66 -0.74
CA HIS A 13 11.34 -2.64 0.71
C HIS A 13 9.86 -2.39 1.04
N GLY A 14 9.24 -1.40 0.38
CA GLY A 14 7.82 -1.13 0.57
C GLY A 14 6.91 -2.30 0.14
N ILE A 15 7.27 -2.99 -0.95
CA ILE A 15 6.55 -4.19 -1.41
C ILE A 15 6.71 -5.35 -0.41
N GLU A 16 7.90 -5.52 0.15
CA GLU A 16 8.18 -6.56 1.13
C GLU A 16 7.39 -6.33 2.43
N ILE A 17 7.28 -5.09 2.90
CA ILE A 17 6.38 -4.74 4.02
C ILE A 17 4.95 -5.16 3.71
N PHE A 18 4.41 -4.80 2.53
CA PHE A 18 3.04 -5.20 2.15
C PHE A 18 2.85 -6.71 2.14
N ARG A 19 3.85 -7.48 1.68
CA ARG A 19 3.82 -8.94 1.73
C ARG A 19 3.81 -9.43 3.18
N SER A 20 4.73 -8.93 4.00
CA SER A 20 4.88 -9.32 5.40
C SER A 20 3.66 -9.02 6.27
N ILE A 21 2.88 -7.99 5.95
CA ILE A 21 1.65 -7.65 6.69
C ILE A 21 0.38 -8.28 6.09
N GLY A 22 0.52 -9.13 5.07
CA GLY A 22 -0.63 -9.81 4.44
C GLY A 22 -1.50 -8.89 3.58
N ALA A 23 -1.02 -7.72 3.16
CA ALA A 23 -1.80 -6.76 2.38
C ALA A 23 -2.22 -7.31 1.00
N HIS A 24 -1.53 -8.34 0.50
CA HIS A 24 -1.88 -9.01 -0.75
C HIS A 24 -3.21 -9.77 -0.66
N HIS A 25 -3.53 -10.38 0.49
CA HIS A 25 -4.86 -10.99 0.72
C HIS A 25 -5.97 -9.94 0.60
N VAL A 26 -5.78 -8.80 1.26
CA VAL A 26 -6.70 -7.65 1.20
C VAL A 26 -6.87 -7.12 -0.22
N CYS A 27 -5.76 -6.98 -0.96
CA CYS A 27 -5.79 -6.53 -2.34
C CYS A 27 -6.57 -7.50 -3.24
N ASN A 28 -6.44 -8.81 -3.02
CA ASN A 28 -7.17 -9.82 -3.80
C ASN A 28 -8.68 -9.67 -3.64
N VAL A 29 -9.18 -9.43 -2.43
CA VAL A 29 -10.62 -9.19 -2.20
C VAL A 29 -11.09 -7.96 -2.95
N CYS A 30 -10.31 -6.87 -2.91
CA CYS A 30 -10.64 -5.65 -3.62
C CYS A 30 -10.69 -5.88 -5.14
N ILE A 31 -9.65 -6.50 -5.71
CA ILE A 31 -9.54 -6.80 -7.14
C ILE A 31 -10.69 -7.68 -7.61
N ASN A 32 -11.00 -8.75 -6.88
CA ASN A 32 -12.10 -9.66 -7.20
C ASN A 32 -13.47 -8.97 -7.11
N SER A 33 -13.57 -7.92 -6.29
CA SER A 33 -14.77 -7.07 -6.19
C SER A 33 -14.79 -5.94 -7.21
N GLY A 34 -13.93 -5.98 -8.25
CA GLY A 34 -13.86 -4.95 -9.29
C GLY A 34 -13.21 -3.63 -8.85
N ASN A 35 -12.57 -3.61 -7.67
CA ASN A 35 -11.99 -2.42 -7.06
C ASN A 35 -10.47 -2.54 -6.98
N SER A 36 -9.76 -1.81 -7.84
CA SER A 36 -8.28 -1.77 -7.83
C SER A 36 -7.79 -0.38 -7.45
N CYS A 37 -6.86 -0.31 -6.50
CA CYS A 37 -6.11 0.93 -6.23
C CYS A 37 -5.35 1.45 -7.46
N CYS A 38 -5.12 0.59 -8.45
CA CYS A 38 -4.47 0.91 -9.72
C CYS A 38 -5.47 1.11 -10.88
N PHE A 39 -6.75 1.36 -10.59
CA PHE A 39 -7.76 1.59 -11.63
C PHE A 39 -7.31 2.65 -12.66
N SER A 40 -7.44 2.30 -13.94
CA SER A 40 -6.94 3.07 -15.11
C SER A 40 -5.43 3.17 -15.27
N CYS A 41 -4.63 2.36 -14.56
CA CYS A 41 -3.19 2.25 -14.81
C CYS A 41 -2.92 1.23 -15.93
N GLN A 42 -2.03 1.57 -16.88
CA GLN A 42 -1.60 0.63 -17.94
C GLN A 42 -0.89 -0.63 -17.41
N HIS A 43 -0.44 -0.59 -16.15
CA HIS A 43 0.20 -1.72 -15.48
C HIS A 43 -0.81 -2.55 -14.65
N LEU A 44 -2.10 -2.22 -14.67
CA LEU A 44 -3.13 -3.07 -14.07
C LEU A 44 -3.45 -4.22 -15.03
N GLN A 45 -3.40 -5.44 -14.51
CA GLN A 45 -3.94 -6.62 -15.18
C GLN A 45 -5.21 -7.08 -14.47
N ASP A 46 -6.29 -7.26 -15.22
CA ASP A 46 -7.58 -7.68 -14.69
C ASP A 46 -7.48 -9.04 -13.99
N GLY A 47 -8.10 -9.16 -12.82
CA GLY A 47 -8.05 -10.37 -11.98
C GLY A 47 -6.68 -10.68 -11.36
N VAL A 48 -5.64 -9.90 -11.64
CA VAL A 48 -4.28 -10.12 -11.10
C VAL A 48 -3.82 -8.94 -10.25
N GLY A 49 -4.12 -7.71 -10.66
CA GLY A 49 -3.69 -6.48 -10.00
C GLY A 49 -2.52 -5.79 -10.68
N CYS A 50 -1.83 -4.90 -9.95
CA CYS A 50 -0.73 -4.10 -10.48
C CYS A 50 0.51 -4.95 -10.78
N GLN A 51 0.99 -4.87 -12.01
CA GLN A 51 2.17 -5.58 -12.51
C GLN A 51 3.47 -4.78 -12.34
N LYS A 52 3.38 -3.46 -12.10
CA LYS A 52 4.56 -2.61 -11.94
C LYS A 52 4.27 -1.47 -10.98
N ARG A 53 4.76 -1.61 -9.75
CA ARG A 53 4.77 -0.50 -8.79
C ARG A 53 5.96 0.43 -9.01
N ASN A 54 5.75 1.70 -8.71
CA ASN A 54 6.76 2.76 -8.67
C ASN A 54 6.74 3.38 -7.26
N THR A 55 7.63 4.33 -7.00
CA THR A 55 7.76 4.98 -5.68
C THR A 55 6.44 5.60 -5.23
N ALA A 56 5.73 6.26 -6.13
CA ALA A 56 4.49 6.96 -5.84
C ALA A 56 3.35 6.02 -5.44
N CYS A 57 3.08 4.97 -6.22
CA CYS A 57 2.02 4.01 -5.91
C CYS A 57 2.40 2.98 -4.84
N THR A 58 3.69 2.86 -4.52
CA THR A 58 4.11 2.14 -3.32
C THR A 58 3.84 3.00 -2.10
N ALA A 59 4.27 4.26 -2.08
CA ALA A 59 4.13 5.16 -0.94
C ALA A 59 2.68 5.50 -0.58
N TRP A 60 1.84 5.76 -1.58
CA TRP A 60 0.44 6.07 -1.33
C TRP A 60 -0.38 4.83 -1.08
N LEU A 61 -0.99 4.85 0.09
CA LEU A 61 -1.95 3.86 0.52
C LEU A 61 -3.32 4.20 -0.06
N CYS A 62 -4.01 3.19 -0.59
CA CYS A 62 -5.47 3.28 -0.67
C CYS A 62 -6.07 3.32 0.75
N GLY A 63 -7.29 3.78 0.91
CA GLY A 63 -7.98 3.89 2.20
C GLY A 63 -7.96 2.59 3.00
N ILE A 64 -8.23 1.45 2.36
CA ILE A 64 -8.19 0.13 2.99
C ILE A 64 -6.76 -0.25 3.44
N GLN A 65 -5.73 0.05 2.66
CA GLN A 65 -4.33 -0.18 3.06
C GLN A 65 -3.94 0.72 4.23
N GLY A 66 -4.37 1.99 4.20
CA GLY A 66 -4.17 2.93 5.31
C GLY A 66 -4.81 2.44 6.59
N PHE A 67 -6.04 1.94 6.51
CA PHE A 67 -6.72 1.28 7.62
C PHE A 67 -5.95 0.06 8.13
N LEU A 68 -5.48 -0.84 7.25
CA LEU A 68 -4.69 -2.00 7.66
C LEU A 68 -3.44 -1.58 8.45
N LEU A 69 -2.68 -0.62 7.93
CA LEU A 69 -1.46 -0.14 8.57
C LEU A 69 -1.75 0.55 9.91
N ASP A 70 -2.87 1.24 10.04
CA ASP A 70 -3.31 1.83 11.31
C ASP A 70 -3.63 0.76 12.36
N GLN A 71 -4.37 -0.29 11.97
CA GLN A 71 -4.75 -1.38 12.87
C GLN A 71 -3.56 -2.15 13.44
N ILE A 72 -2.42 -2.16 12.74
CA ILE A 72 -1.18 -2.79 13.21
C ILE A 72 -0.16 -1.80 13.78
N GLY A 73 -0.51 -0.52 13.91
CA GLY A 73 0.37 0.53 14.46
C GLY A 73 1.53 0.94 13.55
N LEU A 74 1.50 0.60 12.26
CA LEU A 74 2.58 0.86 11.29
C LEU A 74 2.39 2.17 10.50
N LEU A 75 1.18 2.73 10.48
CA LEU A 75 0.83 3.86 9.61
C LEU A 75 1.72 5.09 9.81
N ASP A 76 2.07 5.43 11.05
CA ASP A 76 2.91 6.60 11.32
C ASP A 76 4.36 6.39 10.90
N GLU A 77 4.90 5.19 11.11
CA GLU A 77 6.24 4.84 10.66
C GLU A 77 6.33 4.81 9.13
N TRP A 78 5.31 4.26 8.48
CA TRP A 78 5.15 4.31 7.03
C TRP A 78 5.18 5.74 6.50
N ASN A 79 4.35 6.62 7.08
CA ASN A 79 4.29 8.02 6.69
C ASN A 79 5.63 8.73 6.89
N ARG A 80 6.33 8.48 8.02
CA ARG A 80 7.65 9.04 8.29
C ARG A 80 8.71 8.55 7.30
N PHE A 81 8.72 7.26 6.98
CA PHE A 81 9.66 6.73 5.99
C PHE A 81 9.45 7.38 4.62
N TRP A 82 8.20 7.40 4.15
CA TRP A 82 7.91 7.93 2.82
C TRP A 82 8.05 9.45 2.73
N ILE A 83 7.93 10.23 3.80
CA ILE A 83 8.13 11.70 3.75
C ILE A 83 9.56 12.07 3.31
N GLU A 84 10.54 11.22 3.59
CA GLU A 84 11.94 11.44 3.21
C GLU A 84 12.19 11.24 1.71
N ILE A 85 11.31 10.54 1.01
CA ILE A 85 11.49 10.17 -0.40
C ILE A 85 10.97 11.27 -1.33
N PRO A 86 11.79 11.97 -2.11
CA PRO A 86 11.32 13.04 -3.00
C PRO A 86 10.64 12.47 -4.27
N GLY A 87 9.99 13.33 -5.06
CA GLY A 87 9.57 12.98 -6.43
C GLY A 87 8.34 12.07 -6.57
N LYS A 88 7.63 11.81 -5.46
CA LYS A 88 6.36 11.08 -5.43
C LYS A 88 5.22 12.02 -5.83
N MET A 89 4.65 11.86 -7.03
CA MET A 89 3.54 12.66 -7.56
C MET A 89 2.35 11.77 -7.94
N PHE A 90 1.10 12.24 -7.82
CA PHE A 90 -0.08 11.35 -7.96
C PHE A 90 -0.04 10.61 -9.30
N ARG A 91 0.15 9.27 -9.23
CA ARG A 91 0.33 8.37 -10.38
C ARG A 91 1.54 8.69 -11.29
N ARG A 92 2.49 9.49 -10.82
CA ARG A 92 3.75 9.87 -11.50
C ARG A 92 4.93 9.68 -10.57
N ASP A 93 5.99 9.07 -11.07
CA ASP A 93 7.21 8.86 -10.30
C ASP A 93 8.37 9.58 -10.98
N ILE A 94 8.84 10.66 -10.36
CA ILE A 94 10.04 11.40 -10.76
C ILE A 94 11.12 11.29 -9.68
N THR A 95 11.04 10.26 -8.83
CA THR A 95 12.03 9.99 -7.79
C THR A 95 13.40 9.79 -8.45
N PRO A 96 14.46 10.46 -7.95
CA PRO A 96 15.82 10.25 -8.45
C PRO A 96 16.27 8.80 -8.29
N ASP A 97 17.20 8.35 -9.12
CA ASP A 97 17.68 6.95 -9.07
C ASP A 97 18.36 6.61 -7.75
N ASN A 98 18.95 7.61 -7.08
CA ASN A 98 19.49 7.46 -5.73
C ASN A 98 18.82 8.47 -4.80
N VAL A 99 18.40 8.01 -3.63
CA VAL A 99 17.73 8.78 -2.58
C VAL A 99 18.52 8.62 -1.28
N ARG A 100 18.47 9.65 -0.42
CA ARG A 100 19.09 9.60 0.91
C ARG A 100 18.01 9.45 1.97
N ILE A 101 18.09 8.37 2.74
CA ILE A 101 17.15 8.07 3.83
C ILE A 101 17.88 7.97 5.17
N THR A 102 17.16 8.12 6.26
CA THR A 102 17.70 7.95 7.61
C THR A 102 17.81 6.47 7.99
N SER A 103 16.74 5.70 7.75
CA SER A 103 16.68 4.27 8.03
C SER A 103 15.52 3.62 7.29
N PHE A 104 15.56 2.30 7.14
CA PHE A 104 14.41 1.50 6.74
C PHE A 104 13.46 1.25 7.92
N ILE A 105 12.20 0.99 7.59
CA ILE A 105 11.20 0.45 8.53
C ILE A 105 11.64 -0.95 8.97
N ASP A 106 11.62 -1.22 10.27
CA ASP A 106 11.98 -2.55 10.80
C ASP A 106 10.86 -3.57 10.54
N MET A 107 11.22 -4.72 9.97
CA MET A 107 10.28 -5.76 9.59
C MET A 107 10.21 -6.93 10.58
N LYS A 108 11.08 -6.98 11.59
CA LYS A 108 11.23 -8.15 12.49
C LYS A 108 9.94 -8.60 13.19
N ASN A 109 9.04 -7.67 13.48
CA ASN A 109 7.80 -7.93 14.22
C ASN A 109 6.55 -7.90 13.33
N LEU A 110 6.70 -7.76 12.02
CA LEU A 110 5.57 -7.77 11.09
C LEU A 110 5.07 -9.19 10.90
N ASN A 111 3.75 -9.36 10.86
CA ASN A 111 3.10 -10.63 10.59
C ASN A 111 1.89 -10.45 9.65
N SER A 112 1.57 -11.51 8.90
CA SER A 112 0.52 -11.47 7.88
C SER A 112 -0.90 -11.59 8.45
N ARG A 113 -1.04 -12.02 9.70
CA ARG A 113 -2.31 -12.39 10.33
C ARG A 113 -3.33 -11.26 10.31
N ALA A 114 -2.90 -10.02 10.51
CA ALA A 114 -3.81 -8.86 10.47
C ALA A 114 -4.39 -8.65 9.05
N GLY A 115 -3.57 -8.83 8.01
CA GLY A 115 -4.00 -8.76 6.62
C GLY A 115 -4.97 -9.90 6.25
N GLU A 116 -4.69 -11.12 6.72
CA GLU A 116 -5.57 -12.28 6.53
C GLU A 116 -6.95 -12.05 7.17
N LEU A 117 -6.98 -11.66 8.46
CA LEU A 117 -8.23 -11.38 9.17
C LEU A 117 -9.02 -10.22 8.55
N LEU A 118 -8.33 -9.20 8.05
CA LEU A 118 -9.00 -8.11 7.33
C LEU A 118 -9.59 -8.60 6.01
N ALA A 119 -8.87 -9.45 5.28
CA ALA A 119 -9.37 -10.03 4.04
C ALA A 119 -10.66 -10.85 4.29
N GLU A 120 -10.68 -11.74 5.29
CA GLU A 120 -11.88 -12.52 5.66
C GLU A 120 -13.08 -11.62 6.00
N ARG A 121 -12.83 -10.52 6.72
CA ARG A 121 -13.87 -9.53 7.04
C ARG A 121 -14.39 -8.82 5.80
N LEU A 122 -13.52 -8.46 4.86
CA LEU A 122 -13.91 -7.83 3.61
C LEU A 122 -14.68 -8.80 2.70
N GLU A 123 -14.28 -10.07 2.65
CA GLU A 123 -15.02 -11.12 1.91
C GLU A 123 -16.43 -11.28 2.49
N SER A 124 -16.56 -11.36 3.81
CA SER A 124 -17.86 -11.43 4.49
C SER A 124 -18.71 -10.19 4.20
N TYR A 125 -18.12 -9.00 4.21
CA TYR A 125 -18.81 -7.75 3.87
C TYR A 125 -19.33 -7.77 2.43
N VAL A 126 -18.53 -8.22 1.45
CA VAL A 126 -18.95 -8.35 0.05
C VAL A 126 -20.07 -9.37 -0.12
N GLN A 127 -19.97 -10.54 0.52
CA GLN A 127 -21.00 -11.58 0.50
C GLN A 127 -22.35 -11.10 1.04
N GLN A 128 -22.34 -10.14 1.96
CA GLN A 128 -23.53 -9.50 2.51
C GLN A 128 -24.06 -8.33 1.64
N GLY A 129 -23.52 -8.14 0.43
CA GLY A 129 -23.91 -7.06 -0.48
C GLY A 129 -23.18 -5.74 -0.25
N GLY A 130 -22.09 -5.76 0.52
CA GLY A 130 -21.24 -4.61 0.76
C GLY A 130 -20.51 -4.12 -0.49
N ASP A 131 -20.41 -2.80 -0.64
CA ASP A 131 -19.71 -2.13 -1.74
C ASP A 131 -18.29 -1.73 -1.29
N ILE A 132 -17.27 -2.41 -1.84
CA ILE A 132 -15.85 -2.14 -1.54
C ILE A 132 -15.43 -0.75 -2.03
N GLY A 133 -15.96 -0.28 -3.16
CA GLY A 133 -15.64 1.03 -3.69
C GLY A 133 -16.12 2.16 -2.77
N LYS A 134 -17.33 2.03 -2.22
CA LYS A 134 -17.84 2.96 -1.20
C LYS A 134 -17.04 2.91 0.08
N LEU A 135 -16.65 1.71 0.55
CA LEU A 135 -15.81 1.56 1.73
C LEU A 135 -14.44 2.21 1.53
N GLU A 136 -13.80 1.95 0.40
CA GLU A 136 -12.54 2.58 0.01
C GLU A 136 -12.66 4.11 -0.04
N CYS A 137 -13.72 4.65 -0.65
CA CYS A 137 -13.99 6.09 -0.68
C CYS A 137 -14.22 6.69 0.71
N HIS A 138 -14.83 5.93 1.63
CA HIS A 138 -14.99 6.35 3.01
C HIS A 138 -13.66 6.38 3.75
N LEU A 139 -12.88 5.30 3.68
CA LEU A 139 -11.60 5.17 4.37
C LEU A 139 -10.54 6.12 3.80
N SER A 140 -10.55 6.41 2.50
CA SER A 140 -9.58 7.31 1.89
C SER A 140 -9.69 8.74 2.45
N LYS A 141 -10.88 9.17 2.88
CA LYS A 141 -11.06 10.47 3.57
C LYS A 141 -10.33 10.55 4.90
N THR A 142 -10.11 9.41 5.55
CA THR A 142 -9.43 9.31 6.84
C THR A 142 -7.94 9.06 6.67
N TYR A 143 -7.57 8.16 5.77
CA TYR A 143 -6.22 7.61 5.69
C TYR A 143 -5.39 8.07 4.49
N SER A 144 -6.03 8.57 3.43
CA SER A 144 -5.30 9.14 2.30
C SER A 144 -4.92 10.58 2.64
N LYS A 145 -3.65 10.81 3.01
CA LYS A 145 -3.14 12.13 3.39
C LYS A 145 -2.86 13.08 2.21
N TYR A 146 -3.29 12.75 0.99
CA TYR A 146 -2.95 13.50 -0.23
C TYR A 146 -4.06 13.48 -1.28
#